data_AF-A0A3N5E7Q5-F1
#
_entry.id   AF-A0A3N5E7Q5-F1
#
_cell.length_a   1.000
_cell.length_b   1.000
_cell.length_c   1.000
_cell.angle_alpha   90.00
_cell.angle_beta   90.00
_cell.angle_gamma   90.00
#
_symmetry.space_group_name_H-M   'P 1'
#
loop_
_entity.id
_entity.type
_entity.pdbx_description
1 polymer ?
#
loop_
_entity_poly.entity_id
_entity_poly.type
_entity_poly.pdbx_seq_one_letter_code
_entity_poly.pdbx_strand_id
1 'polypeptide(L)'
;MGELFCIFVELINKYMEYKIYCLKEEDTSEIRYIGVTIRELRQRLSQHIHTGKKKTGTRISKWIQSLLNKGKHPVIELIEICDENTWEEREKFWISQYDNLTNIHCGGKGVVIDRSKSSIQRSAVGHYKKVVQLDKNGNLIKLWDSASVAAEELEVGNTAILNAIKNYAGCMFVKKSRWMFLDSFERNEFKFMEYKSNKIKQNPELFSTAKHVYMYDLNGNFIRKFYSVARTIQTLFPGTKTETSLREALKKRTSNKNFYFSYDYFDKLEIPKKYRIVKLDSNLNPIKFYCSQKEAEIELNVGRCSLSDYIRGQHNHLYKGYYWYYVKDYENNKI
;
A
#
# COMPACT_ATOMS: atom_id res chain seq x y z
N MET A 1 -15.72 40.93 -30.33
CA MET A 1 -15.72 39.48 -30.02
C MET A 1 -15.82 39.16 -28.53
N GLY A 2 -15.27 39.97 -27.62
CA GLY A 2 -15.33 39.70 -26.16
C GLY A 2 -16.72 39.85 -25.52
N GLU A 3 -17.48 40.89 -25.87
CA GLU A 3 -18.82 41.13 -25.29
C GLU A 3 -19.86 40.08 -25.71
N LEU A 4 -19.84 39.67 -26.98
CA LEU A 4 -20.69 38.58 -27.47
C LEU A 4 -20.37 37.24 -26.80
N PHE A 5 -19.11 36.98 -26.46
CA PHE A 5 -18.71 35.76 -25.73
C PHE A 5 -19.14 35.82 -24.26
N CYS A 6 -19.00 36.97 -23.59
CA CYS A 6 -19.51 37.17 -22.23
C CYS A 6 -21.04 37.05 -22.17
N ILE A 7 -21.76 37.66 -23.10
CA ILE A 7 -23.23 37.54 -23.21
C ILE A 7 -23.63 36.09 -23.51
N PHE A 8 -22.87 35.36 -24.32
CA PHE A 8 -23.13 33.95 -24.62
C PHE A 8 -22.89 33.04 -23.40
N VAL A 9 -21.84 33.30 -22.60
CA VAL A 9 -21.59 32.58 -21.34
C VAL A 9 -22.64 32.92 -20.28
N GLU A 10 -23.04 34.19 -20.17
CA GLU A 10 -24.14 34.62 -19.29
C GLU A 10 -25.49 34.01 -19.71
N LEU A 11 -25.78 33.93 -21.01
CA LEU A 11 -26.97 33.27 -21.53
C LEU A 11 -26.95 31.75 -21.32
N ILE A 12 -25.79 31.08 -21.44
CA ILE A 12 -25.66 29.65 -21.16
C ILE A 12 -25.86 29.36 -19.67
N ASN A 13 -25.29 30.19 -18.78
CA ASN A 13 -25.48 30.03 -17.34
C ASN A 13 -26.93 30.30 -16.91
N LYS A 14 -27.66 31.15 -17.63
CA LYS A 14 -29.05 31.51 -17.32
C LYS A 14 -30.08 30.40 -17.60
N TYR A 15 -29.71 29.29 -18.25
CA TYR A 15 -30.65 28.20 -18.61
C TYR A 15 -30.14 26.79 -18.29
N MET A 16 -29.30 26.64 -17.26
CA MET A 16 -28.99 25.29 -16.77
C MET A 16 -30.18 24.73 -15.99
N GLU A 17 -30.88 23.78 -16.60
CA GLU A 17 -31.96 23.04 -15.95
C GLU A 17 -31.41 21.96 -15.01
N TYR A 18 -31.86 22.00 -13.76
CA TYR A 18 -31.53 21.02 -12.75
C TYR A 18 -32.65 20.00 -12.67
N LYS A 19 -32.33 18.73 -12.95
CA LYS A 19 -33.27 17.63 -12.93
C LYS A 19 -33.14 16.90 -11.61
N ILE A 20 -34.12 17.06 -10.71
CA ILE A 20 -34.29 16.20 -9.53
C ILE A 20 -34.86 14.86 -10.01
N TYR A 21 -34.23 13.76 -9.62
CA TYR A 21 -34.62 12.41 -10.02
C TYR A 21 -34.62 11.45 -8.84
N CYS A 22 -35.40 10.38 -8.95
CA CYS A 22 -35.27 9.21 -8.08
C CYS A 22 -34.61 8.03 -8.79
N LEU A 23 -34.02 7.14 -8.01
CA LEU A 23 -33.81 5.75 -8.41
C LEU A 23 -34.75 4.86 -7.60
N LYS A 24 -35.48 4.00 -8.31
CA LYS A 24 -36.40 3.03 -7.73
C LYS A 24 -36.12 1.61 -8.19
N GLU A 25 -36.57 0.64 -7.41
CA GLU A 25 -36.54 -0.77 -7.79
C GLU A 25 -37.60 -1.05 -8.85
N GLU A 26 -37.28 -1.83 -9.88
CA GLU A 26 -38.16 -2.10 -11.02
C GLU A 26 -39.47 -2.80 -10.60
N ASP A 27 -39.40 -3.79 -9.73
CA ASP A 27 -40.59 -4.60 -9.37
C ASP A 27 -41.48 -3.95 -8.33
N THR A 28 -40.90 -3.26 -7.34
CA THR A 28 -41.66 -2.69 -6.21
C THR A 28 -42.00 -1.23 -6.41
N SER A 29 -41.37 -0.57 -7.40
CA SER A 29 -41.36 0.89 -7.54
C SER A 29 -40.88 1.64 -6.28
N GLU A 30 -40.21 0.94 -5.35
CA GLU A 30 -39.73 1.55 -4.11
C GLU A 30 -38.58 2.51 -4.41
N ILE A 31 -38.74 3.78 -4.00
CA ILE A 31 -37.72 4.81 -4.16
C ILE A 31 -36.63 4.62 -3.10
N ARG A 32 -35.39 4.47 -3.56
CA ARG A 32 -34.22 4.20 -2.69
C ARG A 32 -33.15 5.27 -2.79
N TYR A 33 -33.28 6.24 -3.69
CA TYR A 33 -32.34 7.34 -3.81
C TYR A 33 -32.99 8.53 -4.46
N ILE A 34 -32.65 9.73 -4.00
CA ILE A 34 -33.02 11.00 -4.62
C ILE A 34 -31.74 11.77 -4.89
N GLY A 35 -31.63 12.37 -6.06
CA GLY A 35 -30.51 13.23 -6.36
C GLY A 35 -30.83 14.20 -7.48
N VAL A 36 -29.85 15.02 -7.79
CA VAL A 36 -29.97 16.07 -8.81
C VAL A 36 -28.91 15.89 -9.90
N THR A 37 -29.24 16.28 -11.13
CA THR A 37 -28.30 16.30 -12.24
C THR A 37 -28.64 17.37 -13.27
N ILE A 38 -27.63 17.94 -13.92
CA ILE A 38 -27.77 18.78 -15.13
C ILE A 38 -27.65 17.96 -16.42
N ARG A 39 -27.34 16.67 -16.30
CA ARG A 39 -27.15 15.76 -17.44
C ARG A 39 -28.46 15.09 -17.81
N GLU A 40 -28.46 14.42 -18.96
CA GLU A 40 -29.55 13.51 -19.31
C GLU A 40 -29.68 12.36 -18.30
N LEU A 41 -30.91 12.02 -17.93
CA LEU A 41 -31.19 10.98 -16.93
C LEU A 41 -30.58 9.63 -17.33
N ARG A 42 -30.66 9.27 -18.62
CA ARG A 42 -30.01 8.05 -19.14
C ARG A 42 -28.49 8.04 -18.90
N GLN A 43 -27.83 9.18 -19.08
CA GLN A 43 -26.39 9.29 -18.80
C GLN A 43 -26.12 9.16 -17.31
N ARG A 44 -26.94 9.80 -16.47
CA ARG A 44 -26.81 9.73 -15.02
C ARG A 44 -27.03 8.31 -14.48
N LEU A 45 -28.02 7.59 -15.00
CA LEU A 45 -28.26 6.18 -14.68
C LEU A 45 -27.05 5.31 -15.05
N SER A 46 -26.49 5.49 -16.25
CA SER A 46 -25.29 4.76 -16.68
C SER A 46 -24.11 4.97 -15.72
N GLN A 47 -23.89 6.20 -15.24
CA GLN A 47 -22.84 6.50 -14.25
C GLN A 47 -23.07 5.79 -12.91
N HIS A 48 -24.31 5.75 -12.44
CA HIS A 48 -24.71 5.05 -11.22
C HIS A 48 -24.46 3.53 -11.34
N ILE A 49 -24.88 2.93 -12.45
CA ILE A 49 -24.65 1.50 -12.74
C ILE A 49 -23.15 1.19 -12.83
N HIS A 50 -22.37 2.00 -13.57
CA HIS A 50 -20.93 1.82 -13.68
C HIS A 50 -20.24 1.89 -12.30
N THR A 51 -20.66 2.82 -11.44
CA THR A 51 -20.11 2.96 -10.10
C THR A 51 -20.51 1.78 -9.19
N GLY A 52 -21.77 1.31 -9.28
CA GLY A 52 -22.26 0.14 -8.53
C GLY A 52 -21.53 -1.16 -8.86
N LYS A 53 -20.95 -1.30 -10.06
CA LYS A 53 -20.13 -2.46 -10.43
C LYS A 53 -18.76 -2.51 -9.75
N LYS A 54 -18.32 -1.45 -9.07
CA LYS A 54 -17.00 -1.39 -8.41
C LYS A 54 -17.03 -2.10 -7.04
N LYS A 55 -15.89 -2.67 -6.62
CA LYS A 55 -15.75 -3.37 -5.32
C LYS A 55 -15.82 -2.42 -4.12
N THR A 56 -15.51 -1.14 -4.32
CA THR A 56 -15.61 -0.09 -3.30
C THR A 56 -16.73 0.87 -3.69
N GLY A 57 -17.54 1.32 -2.72
CA GLY A 57 -18.68 2.17 -3.04
C GLY A 57 -19.47 2.64 -1.83
N THR A 58 -20.29 3.67 -2.08
CA THR A 58 -21.23 4.27 -1.12
C THR A 58 -22.46 3.36 -0.91
N ARG A 59 -23.36 3.73 0.02
CA ARG A 59 -24.60 2.96 0.28
C ARG A 59 -25.44 2.73 -0.98
N ILE A 60 -25.60 3.77 -1.81
CA ILE A 60 -26.24 3.68 -3.13
C ILE A 60 -25.50 2.69 -4.05
N SER A 61 -24.17 2.74 -4.14
CA SER A 61 -23.41 1.81 -5.00
C SER A 61 -23.59 0.36 -4.57
N LYS A 62 -23.62 0.09 -3.26
CA LYS A 62 -23.86 -1.24 -2.70
C LYS A 62 -25.29 -1.74 -2.97
N TRP A 63 -26.28 -0.84 -2.88
CA TRP A 63 -27.67 -1.16 -3.23
C TRP A 63 -27.82 -1.47 -4.73
N ILE A 64 -27.24 -0.65 -5.61
CA ILE A 64 -27.24 -0.94 -7.05
C ILE A 64 -26.54 -2.27 -7.34
N GLN A 65 -25.42 -2.55 -6.68
CA GLN A 65 -24.72 -3.82 -6.82
C GLN A 65 -25.61 -5.02 -6.43
N SER A 66 -26.38 -4.90 -5.36
CA SER A 66 -27.27 -5.98 -4.91
C SER A 66 -28.43 -6.22 -5.89
N LEU A 67 -28.93 -5.17 -6.57
CA LEU A 67 -29.90 -5.32 -7.66
C LEU A 67 -29.29 -6.05 -8.86
N LEU A 68 -28.11 -5.62 -9.31
CA LEU A 68 -27.42 -6.22 -10.46
C LEU A 68 -27.09 -7.69 -10.22
N ASN A 69 -26.71 -8.06 -9.00
CA ASN A 69 -26.44 -9.46 -8.63
C ASN A 69 -27.70 -10.34 -8.69
N LYS A 70 -28.90 -9.75 -8.58
CA LYS A 70 -30.19 -10.43 -8.74
C LYS A 70 -30.69 -10.40 -10.19
N GLY A 71 -29.88 -9.90 -11.14
CA GLY A 71 -30.29 -9.71 -12.54
C GLY A 71 -31.27 -8.55 -12.75
N LYS A 72 -31.38 -7.62 -11.78
CA LYS A 72 -32.30 -6.47 -11.82
C LYS A 72 -31.56 -5.17 -12.06
N HIS A 73 -32.28 -4.14 -12.51
CA HIS A 73 -31.74 -2.80 -12.75
C HIS A 73 -32.49 -1.72 -11.98
N PRO A 74 -31.80 -0.67 -11.50
CA PRO A 74 -32.49 0.51 -10.98
C PRO A 74 -33.17 1.28 -12.12
N VAL A 75 -34.37 1.77 -11.89
CA VAL A 75 -35.11 2.65 -12.79
C VAL A 75 -34.89 4.10 -12.36
N ILE A 76 -34.55 4.98 -13.30
CA ILE A 76 -34.42 6.43 -13.06
C ILE A 76 -35.68 7.15 -13.53
N GLU A 77 -36.20 8.08 -12.73
CA GLU A 77 -37.37 8.87 -13.08
C GLU A 77 -37.19 10.34 -12.68
N LEU A 78 -37.64 11.24 -13.55
CA LEU A 78 -37.64 12.67 -13.27
C LEU A 78 -38.73 12.98 -12.23
N ILE A 79 -38.37 13.71 -11.19
CA ILE A 79 -39.31 14.21 -10.18
C ILE A 79 -39.67 15.67 -10.47
N GLU A 80 -38.66 16.51 -10.66
CA GLU A 80 -38.84 17.96 -10.76
C GLU A 80 -37.72 18.58 -11.60
N ILE A 81 -38.05 19.63 -12.36
CA ILE A 81 -37.07 20.50 -13.01
C ILE A 81 -37.01 21.80 -12.21
N CYS A 82 -35.79 22.18 -11.81
CA CYS A 82 -35.51 23.35 -11.00
C CYS A 82 -34.47 24.24 -11.69
N ASP A 83 -34.36 25.49 -11.23
CA ASP A 83 -33.28 26.39 -11.60
C ASP A 83 -32.12 26.34 -10.58
N GLU A 84 -31.06 27.11 -10.85
CA GLU A 84 -29.88 27.21 -9.98
C GLU A 84 -30.18 27.68 -8.56
N ASN A 85 -31.21 28.51 -8.38
CA ASN A 85 -31.54 29.11 -7.09
C ASN A 85 -32.40 28.20 -6.21
N THR A 86 -33.10 27.24 -6.81
CA THR A 86 -34.13 26.45 -6.13
C THR A 86 -33.75 24.99 -5.92
N TRP A 87 -32.90 24.40 -6.77
CA TRP A 87 -32.65 22.95 -6.77
C TRP A 87 -32.15 22.42 -5.41
N GLU A 88 -31.38 23.19 -4.65
CA GLU A 88 -30.85 22.75 -3.35
C GLU A 88 -31.95 22.51 -2.32
N GLU A 89 -32.90 23.45 -2.23
CA GLU A 89 -34.03 23.37 -1.32
C GLU A 89 -34.99 22.27 -1.76
N ARG A 90 -35.21 22.14 -3.07
CA ARG A 90 -36.06 21.10 -3.64
C ARG A 90 -35.47 19.69 -3.46
N GLU A 91 -34.16 19.50 -3.62
CA GLU A 91 -33.50 18.22 -3.31
C GLU A 91 -33.69 17.85 -1.84
N LYS A 92 -33.48 18.80 -0.91
CA LYS A 92 -33.68 18.58 0.53
C LYS A 92 -35.13 18.24 0.85
N PHE A 93 -36.08 18.96 0.25
CA PHE A 93 -37.51 18.71 0.39
C PHE A 93 -37.87 17.30 -0.06
N TRP A 94 -37.44 16.88 -1.25
CA TRP A 94 -37.75 15.54 -1.74
C TRP A 94 -37.09 14.45 -0.92
N ILE A 95 -35.86 14.64 -0.45
CA ILE A 95 -35.21 13.69 0.48
C ILE A 95 -36.02 13.53 1.77
N SER A 96 -36.63 14.60 2.30
CA SER A 96 -37.41 14.52 3.54
C SER A 96 -38.78 13.85 3.37
N GLN A 97 -39.27 13.64 2.14
CA GLN A 97 -40.55 12.96 1.91
C GLN A 97 -40.46 11.43 1.96
N TYR A 98 -39.26 10.84 2.10
CA TYR A 98 -39.08 9.39 2.07
C TYR A 98 -38.12 8.90 3.17
N ASP A 99 -38.51 7.83 3.86
CA ASP A 99 -37.76 7.32 5.01
C ASP A 99 -36.67 6.30 4.65
N ASN A 100 -36.81 5.56 3.53
CA ASN A 100 -35.91 4.45 3.17
C ASN A 100 -34.88 4.77 2.07
N LEU A 101 -34.27 5.95 2.15
CA LEU A 101 -33.29 6.38 1.15
C LEU A 101 -31.86 5.86 1.45
N THR A 102 -31.09 5.68 0.38
CA THR A 102 -29.66 5.33 0.41
C THR A 102 -28.75 6.58 0.39
N ASN A 103 -29.33 7.78 0.36
CA ASN A 103 -28.65 9.05 0.54
C ASN A 103 -27.82 9.04 1.84
N ILE A 104 -26.61 9.61 1.80
CA ILE A 104 -25.73 9.74 2.97
C ILE A 104 -25.99 11.07 3.71
N HIS A 105 -26.37 12.10 2.97
CA HIS A 105 -26.62 13.44 3.47
C HIS A 105 -28.05 13.87 3.14
N CYS A 106 -28.54 14.87 3.87
CA CYS A 106 -29.86 15.47 3.70
C CYS A 106 -30.06 16.27 2.39
N GLY A 107 -29.06 16.32 1.48
CA GLY A 107 -29.12 17.07 0.22
C GLY A 107 -28.33 18.38 0.22
N GLY A 108 -28.40 19.14 -0.88
CA GLY A 108 -27.80 20.48 -1.04
C GLY A 108 -26.29 20.50 -1.31
N LYS A 109 -25.74 19.38 -1.80
CA LYS A 109 -24.30 19.26 -2.13
C LYS A 109 -24.07 18.55 -3.47
N GLY A 110 -25.16 18.22 -4.19
CA GLY A 110 -25.19 17.17 -5.20
C GLY A 110 -24.61 17.52 -6.57
N VAL A 111 -24.61 18.81 -6.96
CA VAL A 111 -24.14 19.21 -8.29
C VAL A 111 -22.83 20.00 -8.19
N VAL A 112 -21.72 19.35 -8.53
CA VAL A 112 -20.48 20.05 -8.87
C VAL A 112 -20.52 20.32 -10.37
N ILE A 113 -21.08 21.46 -10.75
CA ILE A 113 -21.27 21.88 -12.16
C ILE A 113 -19.97 22.35 -12.76
N ASP A 114 -19.21 23.08 -11.95
CA ASP A 114 -17.92 23.61 -12.31
C ASP A 114 -16.94 23.24 -11.21
N ARG A 115 -15.72 22.85 -11.59
CA ARG A 115 -14.55 23.01 -10.73
C ARG A 115 -14.19 24.49 -10.68
N SER A 116 -15.19 25.35 -10.44
CA SER A 116 -15.01 26.78 -10.31
C SER A 116 -14.00 26.99 -9.19
N LYS A 117 -13.14 28.00 -9.36
CA LYS A 117 -12.13 28.34 -8.34
C LYS A 117 -12.75 28.40 -6.94
N SER A 118 -14.01 28.83 -6.82
CA SER A 118 -14.75 28.88 -5.56
C SER A 118 -15.08 27.51 -4.95
N SER A 119 -15.40 26.48 -5.74
CA SER A 119 -15.62 25.11 -5.24
C SER A 119 -14.32 24.47 -4.73
N ILE A 120 -13.22 24.67 -5.47
CA ILE A 120 -11.87 24.27 -5.08
C ILE A 120 -11.46 25.02 -3.80
N GLN A 121 -11.70 26.33 -3.74
CA GLN A 121 -11.36 27.17 -2.60
C GLN A 121 -12.17 26.80 -1.36
N ARG A 122 -13.48 26.57 -1.47
CA ARG A 122 -14.32 26.08 -0.35
C ARG A 122 -13.84 24.73 0.17
N SER A 123 -13.46 23.82 -0.72
CA SER A 123 -12.89 22.51 -0.34
C SER A 123 -11.49 22.63 0.27
N ALA A 124 -10.68 23.59 -0.21
CA ALA A 124 -9.33 23.84 0.28
C ALA A 124 -9.31 24.57 1.64
N VAL A 125 -10.29 25.44 1.91
CA VAL A 125 -10.41 26.19 3.17
C VAL A 125 -10.52 25.28 4.39
N GLY A 126 -11.27 24.18 4.29
CA GLY A 126 -11.33 23.17 5.36
C GLY A 126 -10.03 22.38 5.57
N HIS A 127 -9.07 22.47 4.62
CA HIS A 127 -7.79 21.78 4.67
C HIS A 127 -6.58 22.70 4.93
N TYR A 128 -6.77 24.03 4.94
CA TYR A 128 -5.71 24.96 5.33
C TYR A 128 -5.47 24.87 6.84
N LYS A 129 -4.41 24.17 7.21
CA LYS A 129 -3.92 24.16 8.59
C LYS A 129 -2.92 25.30 8.77
N LYS A 130 -3.08 26.03 9.88
CA LYS A 130 -2.09 27.01 10.32
C LYS A 130 -0.74 26.33 10.55
N VAL A 131 0.32 27.04 10.20
CA VAL A 131 1.70 26.55 10.38
C VAL A 131 2.54 27.59 11.09
N VAL A 132 3.53 27.13 11.82
CA VAL A 132 4.51 27.98 12.48
C VAL A 132 5.87 27.83 11.82
N GLN A 133 6.55 28.96 11.66
CA GLN A 133 7.94 29.03 11.28
C GLN A 133 8.76 29.18 12.55
N LEU A 134 9.76 28.30 12.71
CA LEU A 134 10.63 28.28 13.88
C LEU A 134 12.09 28.49 13.50
N ASP A 135 12.87 29.00 14.44
CA ASP A 135 14.32 29.04 14.32
C ASP A 135 14.93 27.63 14.47
N LYS A 136 16.26 27.54 14.38
CA LYS A 136 16.99 26.28 14.54
C LYS A 136 16.82 25.64 15.93
N ASN A 137 16.49 26.45 16.94
CA ASN A 137 16.34 26.08 18.35
C ASN A 137 14.88 25.77 18.73
N GLY A 138 13.93 25.96 17.79
CA GLY A 138 12.51 25.72 18.01
C GLY A 138 11.72 26.93 18.55
N ASN A 139 12.33 28.12 18.58
CA ASN A 139 11.62 29.33 18.98
C ASN A 139 10.74 29.82 17.84
N LEU A 140 9.54 30.32 18.17
CA LEU A 140 8.60 30.87 17.20
C LEU A 140 9.17 32.11 16.52
N ILE A 141 9.24 32.08 15.19
CA ILE A 141 9.57 33.24 14.35
C ILE A 141 8.28 33.90 13.88
N LYS A 142 7.37 33.12 13.27
CA LYS A 142 6.12 33.66 12.69
C LYS A 142 5.02 32.58 12.63
N LEU A 143 3.79 33.02 12.84
CA LEU A 143 2.58 32.22 12.62
C LEU A 143 2.00 32.55 11.24
N TRP A 144 1.56 31.52 10.53
CA TRP A 144 1.02 31.61 9.18
C TRP A 144 -0.35 30.95 9.10
N ASP A 145 -1.27 31.56 8.36
CA ASP A 145 -2.62 30.99 8.16
C ASP A 145 -2.59 29.69 7.37
N SER A 146 -1.59 29.50 6.50
CA SER A 146 -1.33 28.21 5.85
C SER A 146 0.10 28.10 5.34
N ALA A 147 0.52 26.86 5.01
CA ALA A 147 1.79 26.62 4.32
C ALA A 147 1.87 27.30 2.94
N SER A 148 0.74 27.49 2.26
CA SER A 148 0.71 28.12 0.94
C SER A 148 0.94 29.63 1.03
N VAL A 149 0.32 30.30 2.01
CA VAL A 149 0.57 31.72 2.30
C VAL A 149 2.03 31.95 2.68
N ALA A 150 2.58 31.08 3.53
CA ALA A 150 3.98 31.12 3.90
C ALA A 150 4.93 30.91 2.70
N ALA A 151 4.56 30.02 1.78
CA ALA A 151 5.37 29.71 0.62
C ALA A 151 5.41 30.88 -0.38
N GLU A 152 4.28 31.55 -0.58
CA GLU A 152 4.15 32.72 -1.43
C GLU A 152 4.99 33.89 -0.90
N GLU A 153 4.83 34.26 0.37
CA GLU A 153 5.56 35.38 0.96
C GLU A 153 7.08 35.13 1.05
N LEU A 154 7.50 33.88 1.20
CA LEU A 154 8.92 33.51 1.28
C LEU A 154 9.55 33.16 -0.09
N GLU A 155 8.77 33.26 -1.16
CA GLU A 155 9.17 32.91 -2.52
C GLU A 155 9.78 31.50 -2.60
N VAL A 156 9.07 30.52 -2.04
CA VAL A 156 9.45 29.10 -2.09
C VAL A 156 8.32 28.25 -2.68
N GLY A 157 8.66 27.06 -3.19
CA GLY A 157 7.64 26.13 -3.66
C GLY A 157 6.70 25.72 -2.52
N ASN A 158 5.38 25.76 -2.77
CA ASN A 158 4.35 25.36 -1.79
C ASN A 158 4.60 23.97 -1.18
N THR A 159 5.09 23.02 -1.99
CA THR A 159 5.43 21.67 -1.52
C THR A 159 6.65 21.63 -0.58
N ALA A 160 7.54 22.62 -0.62
CA ALA A 160 8.76 22.62 0.17
C ALA A 160 8.44 22.71 1.67
N ILE A 161 7.54 23.62 2.06
CA ILE A 161 7.13 23.78 3.47
C ILE A 161 6.40 22.52 3.95
N LEU A 162 5.49 21.97 3.14
CA LEU A 162 4.78 20.73 3.50
C LEU A 162 5.71 19.52 3.64
N ASN A 163 6.71 19.40 2.77
CA ASN A 163 7.73 18.36 2.86
C ASN A 163 8.59 18.55 4.12
N ALA A 164 8.91 19.79 4.47
CA ALA A 164 9.63 20.10 5.70
C ALA A 164 8.86 19.71 6.97
N ILE A 165 7.57 20.01 7.02
CA ILE A 165 6.67 19.61 8.12
C ILE A 165 6.60 18.08 8.24
N LYS A 166 6.50 17.38 7.10
CA LYS A 166 6.40 15.91 7.06
C LYS A 166 7.75 15.19 7.20
N ASN A 167 8.85 15.94 7.27
CA ASN A 167 10.22 15.41 7.21
C ASN A 167 10.42 14.44 6.02
N TYR A 168 9.82 14.77 4.87
CA TYR A 168 9.92 13.93 3.68
C TYR A 168 11.35 14.01 3.12
N ALA A 169 11.96 12.85 2.85
CA ALA A 169 13.35 12.72 2.39
C ALA A 169 14.40 13.40 3.30
N GLY A 170 14.10 13.59 4.60
CA GLY A 170 15.02 14.26 5.53
C GLY A 170 15.08 15.79 5.37
N CYS A 171 14.25 16.38 4.50
CA CYS A 171 14.09 17.82 4.42
C CYS A 171 13.40 18.30 5.69
N MET A 172 14.14 18.94 6.60
CA MET A 172 13.60 19.51 7.85
C MET A 172 13.59 21.04 7.86
N PHE A 173 14.22 21.67 6.85
CA PHE A 173 14.43 23.10 6.83
C PHE A 173 14.08 23.69 5.47
N VAL A 174 13.42 24.85 5.49
CA VAL A 174 13.21 25.72 4.33
C VAL A 174 13.63 27.12 4.74
N LYS A 175 14.50 27.76 3.94
CA LYS A 175 15.09 29.08 4.24
C LYS A 175 15.71 29.15 5.65
N LYS A 176 16.41 28.07 6.06
CA LYS A 176 17.03 27.91 7.40
C LYS A 176 16.04 27.88 8.60
N SER A 177 14.74 27.86 8.33
CA SER A 177 13.70 27.72 9.35
C SER A 177 13.13 26.30 9.38
N ARG A 178 12.72 25.87 10.58
CA ARG A 178 11.91 24.65 10.76
C ARG A 178 10.42 25.01 10.64
N TRP A 179 9.63 24.01 10.29
CA TRP A 179 8.20 24.18 10.03
C TRP A 179 7.40 23.08 10.73
N MET A 180 6.28 23.44 11.34
CA MET A 180 5.32 22.48 11.89
C MET A 180 3.90 23.04 11.87
N PHE A 181 2.90 22.18 12.02
CA PHE A 181 1.51 22.64 12.22
C PHE A 181 1.36 23.31 13.58
N LEU A 182 0.48 24.30 13.67
CA LEU A 182 0.19 25.02 14.92
C LEU A 182 -0.20 24.06 16.05
N ASP A 183 -1.13 23.12 15.79
CA ASP A 183 -1.56 22.16 16.82
C ASP A 183 -0.40 21.30 17.34
N SER A 184 0.57 20.95 16.49
CA SER A 184 1.76 20.19 16.89
C SER A 184 2.72 21.03 17.74
N PHE A 185 2.84 22.33 17.44
CA PHE A 185 3.62 23.28 18.21
C PHE A 185 3.03 23.48 19.61
N GLU A 186 1.71 23.70 19.70
CA GLU A 186 0.98 23.86 20.96
C GLU A 186 1.07 22.61 21.84
N ARG A 187 1.04 21.41 21.23
CA ARG A 187 1.28 20.14 21.93
C ARG A 187 2.75 19.91 22.32
N ASN A 188 3.64 20.86 22.04
CA ASN A 188 5.06 20.80 22.35
C ASN A 188 5.75 19.55 21.77
N GLU A 189 5.26 19.06 20.61
CA GLU A 189 5.80 17.88 19.92
C GLU A 189 7.26 18.08 19.52
N PHE A 190 7.73 19.33 19.44
CA PHE A 190 9.12 19.68 19.21
C PHE A 190 10.07 19.08 20.27
N LYS A 191 9.81 19.32 21.56
CA LYS A 191 10.64 18.79 22.65
C LYS A 191 10.55 17.25 22.71
N PHE A 192 9.38 16.69 22.40
CA PHE A 192 9.17 15.25 22.35
C PHE A 192 10.00 14.58 21.24
N MET A 193 10.05 15.19 20.05
CA MET A 193 10.83 14.67 18.92
C MET A 193 12.33 14.76 19.15
N GLU A 194 12.81 15.84 19.77
CA GLU A 194 14.21 15.98 20.17
C GLU A 194 14.60 14.95 21.23
N TYR A 195 13.78 14.79 22.28
CA TYR A 195 13.94 13.75 23.29
C TYR A 195 14.00 12.35 22.68
N LYS A 196 13.07 12.03 21.77
CA LYS A 196 13.01 10.74 21.09
C LYS A 196 14.23 10.50 20.21
N SER A 197 14.67 11.50 19.45
CA SER A 197 15.90 11.43 18.64
C SER A 197 17.13 11.15 19.52
N ASN A 198 17.24 11.84 20.66
CA ASN A 198 18.35 11.62 21.59
C ASN A 198 18.31 10.22 22.21
N LYS A 199 17.13 9.71 22.59
CA LYS A 199 16.95 8.33 23.07
C LYS A 199 17.25 7.27 22.00
N ILE A 200 16.85 7.49 20.74
CA ILE A 200 17.19 6.62 19.62
C ILE A 200 18.70 6.58 19.39
N LYS A 201 19.40 7.73 19.46
CA LYS A 201 20.86 7.79 19.36
C LYS A 201 21.56 7.03 20.50
N GLN A 202 21.03 7.13 21.71
CA GLN A 202 21.60 6.48 22.89
C GLN A 202 21.33 4.97 22.90
N ASN A 203 20.17 4.51 22.42
CA ASN A 203 19.83 3.10 22.43
C ASN A 203 18.98 2.70 21.20
N PRO A 204 19.60 2.62 20.01
CA PRO A 204 18.89 2.39 18.75
C PRO A 204 18.19 1.02 18.70
N GLU A 205 18.64 0.06 19.52
CA GLU A 205 18.11 -1.30 19.59
C GLU A 205 16.71 -1.35 20.24
N LEU A 206 16.40 -0.47 21.21
CA LEU A 206 15.10 -0.40 21.90
C LEU A 206 13.97 0.25 21.07
N PHE A 207 14.33 1.05 20.06
CA PHE A 207 13.38 1.84 19.28
C PHE A 207 13.30 1.43 17.80
N SER A 208 13.93 0.31 17.44
CA SER A 208 13.93 -0.22 16.08
C SER A 208 12.57 -0.83 15.74
N THR A 209 11.91 -0.30 14.70
CA THR A 209 10.72 -0.92 14.09
C THR A 209 11.07 -2.01 13.08
N ALA A 210 12.36 -2.30 12.88
CA ALA A 210 12.82 -3.29 11.94
C ALA A 210 12.40 -4.71 12.38
N LYS A 211 12.03 -5.55 11.41
CA LYS A 211 11.69 -6.94 11.69
C LYS A 211 12.91 -7.70 12.20
N HIS A 212 12.71 -8.42 13.30
CA HIS A 212 13.68 -9.36 13.84
C HIS A 212 13.99 -10.47 12.83
N VAL A 213 15.19 -11.02 12.92
CA VAL A 213 15.64 -12.15 12.11
C VAL A 213 16.16 -13.24 13.04
N TYR A 214 15.63 -14.44 12.90
CA TYR A 214 16.02 -15.63 13.67
C TYR A 214 16.91 -16.51 12.80
N MET A 215 18.05 -16.94 13.35
CA MET A 215 19.04 -17.77 12.67
C MET A 215 19.00 -19.19 13.22
N TYR A 216 19.10 -20.16 12.31
CA TYR A 216 19.02 -21.59 12.58
C TYR A 216 20.19 -22.33 11.94
N ASP A 217 20.57 -23.46 12.53
CA ASP A 217 21.55 -24.37 11.93
C ASP A 217 20.95 -25.14 10.72
N LEU A 218 21.73 -26.03 10.12
CA LEU A 218 21.29 -26.84 8.98
C LEU A 218 20.31 -27.96 9.35
N ASN A 219 20.04 -28.18 10.64
CA ASN A 219 19.08 -29.16 11.18
C ASN A 219 17.80 -28.50 11.70
N GLY A 220 17.73 -27.16 11.65
CA GLY A 220 16.58 -26.36 12.01
C GLY A 220 16.59 -25.92 13.47
N ASN A 221 17.66 -26.19 14.21
CA ASN A 221 17.76 -25.78 15.60
C ASN A 221 18.04 -24.28 15.66
N PHE A 222 17.32 -23.60 16.55
CA PHE A 222 17.53 -22.18 16.77
C PHE A 222 18.94 -21.89 17.31
N ILE A 223 19.61 -20.89 16.75
CA ILE A 223 20.93 -20.44 17.20
C ILE A 223 20.81 -19.09 17.90
N ARG A 224 20.29 -18.07 17.22
CA ARG A 224 20.20 -16.72 17.77
C ARG A 224 19.23 -15.81 17.05
N LYS A 225 18.81 -14.76 17.75
CA LYS A 225 17.97 -13.66 17.25
C LYS A 225 18.82 -12.43 16.91
N PHE A 226 18.43 -11.74 15.85
CA PHE A 226 18.95 -10.44 15.43
C PHE A 226 17.81 -9.43 15.35
N TYR A 227 18.11 -8.17 15.62
CA TYR A 227 17.12 -7.09 15.62
C TYR A 227 16.79 -6.54 14.22
N SER A 228 17.63 -6.84 13.23
CA SER A 228 17.38 -6.48 11.84
C SER A 228 18.25 -7.29 10.88
N VAL A 229 17.85 -7.30 9.60
CA VAL A 229 18.67 -7.82 8.50
C VAL A 229 20.03 -7.10 8.46
N ALA A 230 20.04 -5.77 8.59
CA ALA A 230 21.27 -4.98 8.58
C ALA A 230 22.23 -5.37 9.71
N ARG A 231 21.71 -5.56 10.94
CA ARG A 231 22.52 -6.01 12.08
C ARG A 231 23.03 -7.44 11.89
N THR A 232 22.19 -8.31 11.32
CA THR A 232 22.58 -9.69 10.97
C THR A 232 23.81 -9.68 10.05
N ILE A 233 23.80 -8.84 9.02
CA ILE A 233 24.92 -8.72 8.06
C ILE A 233 26.15 -8.13 8.72
N GLN A 234 26.00 -7.06 9.49
CA GLN A 234 27.13 -6.43 10.19
C GLN A 234 27.82 -7.42 11.14
N THR A 235 27.05 -8.24 11.85
CA THR A 235 27.57 -9.19 12.83
C THR A 235 28.15 -10.45 12.18
N LEU A 236 27.44 -11.05 11.21
CA LEU A 236 27.85 -12.34 10.63
C LEU A 236 28.75 -12.20 9.40
N PHE A 237 28.61 -11.13 8.64
CA PHE A 237 29.25 -10.95 7.34
C PHE A 237 29.90 -9.55 7.21
N PRO A 238 30.77 -9.16 8.16
CA PRO A 238 31.42 -7.85 8.15
C PRO A 238 32.18 -7.64 6.83
N GLY A 239 32.09 -6.42 6.28
CA GLY A 239 32.74 -6.05 5.01
C GLY A 239 32.03 -6.50 3.74
N THR A 240 30.90 -7.21 3.82
CA THR A 240 30.13 -7.62 2.63
C THR A 240 28.87 -6.77 2.42
N LYS A 241 28.64 -6.25 1.21
CA LYS A 241 27.39 -5.57 0.82
C LYS A 241 26.26 -6.57 0.46
N THR A 242 26.17 -7.71 1.14
CA THR A 242 25.35 -8.84 0.68
C THR A 242 23.94 -8.87 1.26
N GLU A 243 23.34 -7.70 1.47
CA GLU A 243 21.96 -7.58 1.95
C GLU A 243 20.95 -8.28 1.04
N THR A 244 21.15 -8.16 -0.27
CA THR A 244 20.34 -8.83 -1.28
C THR A 244 20.35 -10.36 -1.10
N SER A 245 21.50 -10.95 -0.77
CA SER A 245 21.62 -12.42 -0.62
C SER A 245 20.88 -12.97 0.59
N LEU A 246 20.90 -12.23 1.72
CA LEU A 246 20.22 -12.63 2.94
C LEU A 246 18.71 -12.44 2.80
N ARG A 247 18.28 -11.34 2.17
CA ARG A 247 16.87 -11.09 1.86
C ARG A 247 16.30 -12.13 0.90
N GLU A 248 17.04 -12.51 -0.13
CA GLU A 248 16.65 -13.59 -1.04
C GLU A 248 16.54 -14.93 -0.31
N ALA A 249 17.48 -15.23 0.60
CA ALA A 249 17.42 -16.44 1.40
C ALA A 249 16.21 -16.48 2.36
N LEU A 250 15.92 -15.36 3.03
CA LEU A 250 14.72 -15.18 3.87
C LEU A 250 13.43 -15.36 3.05
N LYS A 251 13.40 -14.82 1.83
CA LYS A 251 12.23 -14.90 0.94
C LYS A 251 12.01 -16.31 0.40
N LYS A 252 13.08 -16.97 -0.05
CA LYS A 252 13.03 -18.30 -0.68
C LYS A 252 13.12 -19.45 0.33
N ARG A 253 13.28 -19.14 1.63
CA ARG A 253 13.52 -20.12 2.70
C ARG A 253 14.70 -21.06 2.39
N THR A 254 15.74 -20.51 1.78
CA THR A 254 16.98 -21.24 1.46
C THR A 254 18.07 -20.90 2.44
N SER A 255 19.05 -21.79 2.61
CA SER A 255 20.21 -21.49 3.45
C SER A 255 21.10 -20.41 2.82
N ASN A 256 21.63 -19.49 3.62
CA ASN A 256 22.70 -18.56 3.24
C ASN A 256 23.93 -18.84 4.12
N LYS A 257 25.09 -19.06 3.48
CA LYS A 257 26.36 -19.35 4.18
C LYS A 257 26.23 -20.39 5.31
N ASN A 258 25.54 -21.50 5.01
CA ASN A 258 25.30 -22.63 5.91
C ASN A 258 24.34 -22.38 7.09
N PHE A 259 23.56 -21.30 7.07
CA PHE A 259 22.51 -21.05 8.06
C PHE A 259 21.16 -20.82 7.39
N TYR A 260 20.08 -21.14 8.10
CA TYR A 260 18.73 -20.72 7.72
C TYR A 260 18.34 -19.48 8.50
N PHE A 261 17.50 -18.64 7.88
CA PHE A 261 17.02 -17.40 8.47
C PHE A 261 15.51 -17.31 8.31
N SER A 262 14.83 -16.75 9.31
CA SER A 262 13.38 -16.51 9.31
C SER A 262 13.05 -15.16 9.94
N TYR A 263 11.95 -14.55 9.50
CA TYR A 263 11.34 -13.40 10.22
C TYR A 263 10.51 -13.84 11.43
N ASP A 264 10.05 -15.09 11.41
CA ASP A 264 9.25 -15.70 12.46
C ASP A 264 10.13 -16.62 13.32
N TYR A 265 9.81 -16.68 14.61
CA TYR A 265 10.47 -17.58 15.54
C TYR A 265 9.86 -18.98 15.44
N PHE A 266 10.72 -19.99 15.47
CA PHE A 266 10.38 -21.40 15.55
C PHE A 266 11.30 -22.04 16.58
N ASP A 267 10.80 -22.90 17.46
CA ASP A 267 11.68 -23.68 18.34
C ASP A 267 12.56 -24.62 17.51
N LYS A 268 11.97 -25.17 16.44
CA LYS A 268 12.65 -25.94 15.40
C LYS A 268 12.09 -25.59 14.03
N LEU A 269 12.94 -25.04 13.17
CA LEU A 269 12.57 -24.67 11.81
C LEU A 269 12.43 -25.92 10.93
N GLU A 270 11.29 -26.05 10.24
CA GLU A 270 11.12 -27.06 9.21
C GLU A 270 12.01 -26.76 8.00
N ILE A 271 13.05 -27.55 7.83
CA ILE A 271 13.98 -27.42 6.71
C ILE A 271 13.47 -28.23 5.52
N PRO A 272 13.51 -27.67 4.28
CA PRO A 272 13.22 -28.44 3.08
C PRO A 272 14.07 -29.71 3.06
N LYS A 273 13.43 -30.89 2.97
CA LYS A 273 14.12 -32.19 2.94
C LYS A 273 15.17 -32.17 1.84
N LYS A 274 16.45 -32.06 2.22
CA LYS A 274 17.55 -32.28 1.29
C LYS A 274 17.57 -33.78 1.01
N TYR A 275 17.46 -34.16 -0.26
CA TYR A 275 17.55 -35.55 -0.63
C TYR A 275 18.95 -36.06 -0.31
N ARG A 276 19.04 -37.04 0.59
CA ARG A 276 20.28 -37.77 0.87
C ARG A 276 20.72 -38.45 -0.42
N ILE A 277 22.02 -38.55 -0.63
CA ILE A 277 22.60 -39.25 -1.78
C ILE A 277 23.57 -40.33 -1.29
N VAL A 278 23.73 -41.37 -2.09
CA VAL A 278 24.63 -42.48 -1.84
C VAL A 278 25.63 -42.60 -2.98
N LYS A 279 26.90 -42.84 -2.62
CA LYS A 279 27.99 -43.20 -3.52
C LYS A 279 28.15 -44.72 -3.49
N LEU A 280 28.08 -45.36 -4.65
CA LEU A 280 28.21 -46.81 -4.80
C LEU A 280 29.48 -47.19 -5.58
N ASP A 281 29.97 -48.41 -5.35
CA ASP A 281 31.04 -49.03 -6.14
C ASP A 281 30.54 -49.56 -7.49
N SER A 282 31.42 -50.21 -8.27
CA SER A 282 31.08 -50.79 -9.57
C SER A 282 30.07 -51.94 -9.49
N ASN A 283 29.92 -52.56 -8.32
CA ASN A 283 28.97 -53.63 -8.04
C ASN A 283 27.70 -53.11 -7.35
N LEU A 284 27.50 -51.77 -7.33
CA LEU A 284 26.38 -51.08 -6.71
C LEU A 284 26.31 -51.21 -5.18
N ASN A 285 27.41 -51.60 -4.51
CA ASN A 285 27.47 -51.61 -3.06
C ASN A 285 27.68 -50.19 -2.51
N PRO A 286 27.03 -49.81 -1.40
CA PRO A 286 27.16 -48.49 -0.82
C PRO A 286 28.53 -48.29 -0.20
N ILE A 287 29.27 -47.30 -0.71
CA ILE A 287 30.55 -46.84 -0.16
C ILE A 287 30.30 -45.79 0.92
N LYS A 288 29.45 -44.81 0.62
CA LYS A 288 29.23 -43.66 1.53
C LYS A 288 27.88 -42.98 1.30
N PHE A 289 27.26 -42.56 2.40
CA PHE A 289 26.05 -41.75 2.41
C PHE A 289 26.39 -40.30 2.71
N TYR A 290 25.71 -39.39 2.01
CA TYR A 290 25.81 -37.95 2.22
C TYR A 290 24.44 -37.40 2.61
N CYS A 291 24.43 -36.45 3.54
CA CYS A 291 23.25 -35.71 3.96
C CYS A 291 22.74 -34.77 2.86
N SER A 292 23.59 -34.39 1.90
CA SER A 292 23.17 -33.64 0.71
C SER A 292 24.14 -33.76 -0.46
N GLN A 293 23.68 -33.44 -1.68
CA GLN A 293 24.55 -33.28 -2.85
C GLN A 293 25.71 -32.31 -2.59
N LYS A 294 25.45 -31.23 -1.85
CA LYS A 294 26.47 -30.20 -1.65
C LYS A 294 27.66 -30.69 -0.82
N GLU A 295 27.39 -31.56 0.14
CA GLU A 295 28.39 -32.21 0.96
C GLU A 295 29.31 -33.10 0.12
N ALA A 296 28.74 -33.93 -0.76
CA ALA A 296 29.52 -34.75 -1.69
C ALA A 296 30.34 -33.91 -2.67
N GLU A 297 29.80 -32.81 -3.19
CA GLU A 297 30.55 -31.91 -4.09
C GLU A 297 31.78 -31.30 -3.41
N ILE A 298 31.69 -30.94 -2.13
CA ILE A 298 32.80 -30.37 -1.35
C ILE A 298 33.90 -31.43 -1.16
N GLU A 299 33.52 -32.64 -0.75
CA GLU A 299 34.48 -33.73 -0.51
C GLU A 299 35.20 -34.16 -1.81
N LEU A 300 34.47 -34.18 -2.93
CA LEU A 300 35.05 -34.52 -4.25
C LEU A 300 35.84 -33.37 -4.88
N ASN A 301 35.84 -32.18 -4.26
CA ASN A 301 36.40 -30.95 -4.78
C ASN A 301 35.92 -30.64 -6.22
N VAL A 302 34.60 -30.69 -6.44
CA VAL A 302 33.98 -30.45 -7.76
C VAL A 302 33.06 -29.22 -7.75
N GLY A 303 32.96 -28.55 -8.92
CA GLY A 303 32.13 -27.37 -9.11
C GLY A 303 30.63 -27.66 -8.93
N ARG A 304 29.87 -26.63 -8.54
CA ARG A 304 28.40 -26.69 -8.40
C ARG A 304 27.79 -27.21 -9.71
N CYS A 305 26.84 -28.14 -9.59
CA CYS A 305 26.08 -28.78 -10.69
C CYS A 305 26.72 -30.01 -11.33
N SER A 306 28.02 -30.29 -11.12
CA SER A 306 28.70 -31.42 -11.79
C SER A 306 28.13 -32.79 -11.44
N LEU A 307 27.54 -32.95 -10.25
CA LEU A 307 27.02 -34.23 -9.76
C LEU A 307 25.51 -34.40 -10.00
N SER A 308 24.80 -33.28 -10.21
CA SER A 308 23.34 -33.23 -10.25
C SER A 308 22.75 -34.08 -11.39
N ASP A 309 23.37 -33.99 -12.56
CA ASP A 309 22.83 -34.62 -13.78
C ASP A 309 23.05 -36.13 -13.76
N TYR A 310 24.13 -36.58 -13.12
CA TYR A 310 24.40 -38.00 -12.86
C TYR A 310 23.42 -38.57 -11.83
N ILE A 311 23.15 -37.87 -10.72
CA ILE A 311 22.18 -38.34 -9.71
C ILE A 311 20.77 -38.46 -10.30
N ARG A 312 20.38 -37.55 -11.21
CA ARG A 312 19.07 -37.54 -11.87
C ARG A 312 18.93 -38.58 -13.00
N GLY A 313 20.00 -39.30 -13.34
CA GLY A 313 19.99 -40.27 -14.43
C GLY A 313 20.00 -39.65 -15.83
N GLN A 314 20.39 -38.37 -15.96
CA GLN A 314 20.61 -37.75 -17.28
C GLN A 314 21.90 -38.25 -17.93
N HIS A 315 22.79 -38.81 -17.11
CA HIS A 315 23.89 -39.68 -17.50
C HIS A 315 23.69 -41.02 -16.79
N ASN A 316 24.46 -42.07 -17.14
CA ASN A 316 24.33 -43.44 -16.61
C ASN A 316 24.64 -43.58 -15.09
N HIS A 317 24.33 -42.59 -14.27
CA HIS A 317 24.62 -42.46 -12.84
C HIS A 317 26.11 -42.52 -12.45
N LEU A 318 27.00 -42.74 -13.43
CA LEU A 318 28.43 -42.92 -13.25
C LEU A 318 29.19 -41.59 -13.33
N TYR A 319 29.77 -41.15 -12.22
CA TYR A 319 30.62 -39.96 -12.16
C TYR A 319 31.93 -40.28 -11.43
N LYS A 320 33.06 -39.99 -12.09
CA LYS A 320 34.42 -40.31 -11.61
C LYS A 320 34.59 -41.77 -11.14
N GLY A 321 33.98 -42.72 -11.86
CA GLY A 321 34.09 -44.16 -11.57
C GLY A 321 33.18 -44.69 -10.46
N TYR A 322 32.24 -43.88 -9.95
CA TYR A 322 31.28 -44.29 -8.93
C TYR A 322 29.86 -44.01 -9.37
N TYR A 323 28.91 -44.83 -8.90
CA TYR A 323 27.50 -44.59 -9.12
C TYR A 323 26.90 -43.69 -8.04
N TRP A 324 26.00 -42.79 -8.45
CA TRP A 324 25.39 -41.80 -7.57
C TRP A 324 23.87 -41.81 -7.68
N TYR A 325 23.21 -42.02 -6.55
CA TYR A 325 21.75 -42.09 -6.47
C TYR A 325 21.21 -41.28 -5.30
N TYR A 326 19.95 -40.85 -5.39
CA TYR A 326 19.23 -40.46 -4.19
C TYR A 326 19.00 -41.72 -3.33
N VAL A 327 19.18 -41.59 -2.01
CA VAL A 327 18.99 -42.71 -1.07
C VAL A 327 17.60 -43.33 -1.20
N LYS A 328 16.57 -42.49 -1.40
CA LYS A 328 15.19 -42.95 -1.66
C LYS A 328 15.06 -43.84 -2.90
N ASP A 329 15.87 -43.64 -3.92
CA ASP A 329 15.76 -44.39 -5.19
C ASP A 329 16.56 -45.69 -5.08
N TYR A 330 17.68 -45.66 -4.34
CA TYR A 330 18.46 -46.83 -3.94
C TYR A 330 17.68 -47.80 -3.05
N GLU A 331 17.07 -47.30 -1.97
CA GLU A 331 16.31 -48.13 -1.03
C GLU A 331 15.05 -48.76 -1.66
N ASN A 332 14.51 -48.16 -2.72
CA ASN A 332 13.31 -48.63 -3.41
C ASN A 332 13.61 -49.57 -4.61
N ASN A 333 14.84 -50.08 -4.74
CA ASN A 333 15.28 -50.97 -5.84
C ASN A 333 15.01 -50.41 -7.25
N LYS A 334 15.05 -49.08 -7.43
CA LYS A 334 15.02 -48.44 -8.76
C LYS A 334 16.44 -48.30 -9.32
N ILE A 335 17.26 -49.34 -9.15
CA ILE A 335 18.68 -49.41 -9.53
C ILE A 335 18.94 -50.79 -10.12
#